data_AF-A0A087T0R8-F1
#
_entry.id   AF-A0A087T0R8-F1
#
_cell.length_a   1.000
_cell.length_b   1.000
_cell.length_c   1.000
_cell.angle_alpha   90.00
_cell.angle_beta   90.00
_cell.angle_gamma   90.00
#
_symmetry.space_group_name_H-M   'P 1'
#
loop_
_entity.id
_entity.type
_entity.pdbx_description
1 polymer ?
#
loop_
_entity_poly.entity_id
_entity_poly.type
_entity_poly.pdbx_seq_one_letter_code
_entity_poly.pdbx_strand_id
1 'polypeptide(L)'
;MRNVQLCVTSIPVGLFMVYVIDWNEVSTKGFFHGYNTVVWYVIMLQAFGGLIVAVVVRYADNILKGFSTSLAIVLSCVISVYVFNFQLTSKFICGASLVICSTFLYSRYPPSVPAVYKK
;
A
#
# COMPACT_ATOMS: atom_id res chain seq x y z
N MET A 1 -6.60 7.10 20.16
CA MET A 1 -5.23 7.24 20.69
C MET A 1 -4.24 6.25 20.07
N ARG A 2 -4.51 4.94 19.98
CA ARG A 2 -3.55 3.92 19.46
C ARG A 2 -3.02 4.17 18.04
N ASN A 3 -3.86 4.55 17.07
CA ASN A 3 -3.39 4.81 15.69
C ASN A 3 -2.48 6.04 15.61
N VAL A 4 -2.73 7.06 16.43
CA VAL A 4 -1.89 8.27 16.48
C VAL A 4 -0.50 7.94 17.05
N GLN A 5 -0.44 7.08 18.06
CA GLN A 5 0.83 6.63 18.63
C GLN A 5 1.70 5.92 17.58
N LEU A 6 1.11 5.05 16.75
CA LEU A 6 1.83 4.38 15.66
C LEU A 6 2.36 5.37 14.61
N CYS A 7 1.58 6.40 14.27
CA CYS A 7 2.05 7.46 13.38
C CYS A 7 3.22 8.25 13.98
N VAL A 8 3.13 8.61 15.26
CA VAL A 8 4.19 9.36 15.97
C VAL A 8 5.47 8.52 16.05
N THR A 9 5.37 7.22 16.30
CA THR A 9 6.55 6.31 16.28
C THR A 9 7.17 6.17 14.89
N SER A 10 6.41 6.41 13.82
CA SER A 10 6.93 6.32 12.45
C SER A 10 7.81 7.53 12.05
N ILE A 11 7.61 8.70 12.67
CA ILE A 11 8.40 9.91 12.40
C ILE A 11 9.91 9.72 12.66
N PRO A 12 10.36 9.26 13.85
CA PRO A 12 11.79 9.07 14.11
C PRO A 12 12.40 7.96 13.24
N VAL A 13 11.64 6.90 12.94
CA VAL A 13 12.09 5.82 12.04
C VAL A 13 12.28 6.35 10.62
N GLY A 14 11.37 7.18 10.12
CA GLY A 14 11.48 7.83 8.81
C GLY A 14 12.69 8.76 8.73
N LEU A 15 12.91 9.60 9.75
CA LEU A 15 14.08 10.48 9.82
C LEU A 15 15.39 9.70 9.89
N PHE A 16 15.43 8.60 10.63
CA PHE A 16 16.59 7.71 10.67
C PHE A 16 16.86 7.09 9.29
N MET A 17 15.82 6.68 8.56
CA MET A 17 15.99 6.12 7.21
C MET A 17 16.57 7.15 6.24
N VAL A 18 16.12 8.41 6.31
CA VAL A 18 16.69 9.52 5.53
C VAL A 18 18.16 9.76 5.91
N TYR A 19 18.50 9.66 7.20
CA TYR A 19 19.89 9.77 7.67
C TYR A 19 20.79 8.63 7.14
N VAL A 20 20.27 7.42 6.98
CA VAL A 20 21.09 6.29 6.51
C VAL A 20 21.26 6.29 4.98
N ILE A 21 20.22 6.66 4.23
CA ILE A 21 20.19 6.51 2.77
C ILE A 21 20.61 7.81 2.06
N ASP A 22 20.05 8.96 2.46
CA ASP A 22 20.07 10.18 1.65
C ASP A 22 20.81 11.35 2.34
N TRP A 23 21.58 11.10 3.40
CA TRP A 23 22.23 12.13 4.22
C TRP A 23 23.08 13.13 3.43
N ASN A 24 23.84 12.66 2.45
CA ASN A 24 24.71 13.52 1.65
C ASN A 24 23.93 14.50 0.78
N GLU A 25 22.80 14.06 0.20
CA GLU A 25 21.91 14.89 -0.61
C GLU A 25 21.15 15.89 0.27
N VAL A 26 20.65 15.44 1.43
CA VAL A 26 19.88 16.28 2.36
C VAL A 26 20.74 17.36 3.01
N SER A 27 21.98 17.05 3.39
CA SER A 27 22.91 18.01 4.01
C SER A 27 23.35 19.12 3.04
N THR A 28 23.49 18.78 1.75
CA THR A 28 23.98 19.72 0.73
C THR A 28 22.87 20.55 0.10
N LYS A 29 21.68 19.99 -0.12
CA LYS A 29 20.58 20.64 -0.86
C LYS A 29 19.39 21.04 0.03
N GLY A 30 19.31 20.48 1.24
CA GLY A 30 18.19 20.66 2.17
C GLY A 30 17.10 19.58 2.03
N PHE A 31 16.36 19.33 3.11
CA PHE A 31 15.35 18.24 3.19
C PHE A 31 14.19 18.37 2.19
N PHE A 32 13.76 19.60 1.89
CA PHE A 32 12.64 19.88 0.99
C PHE A 32 13.07 20.18 -0.45
N HIS A 33 14.32 19.87 -0.80
CA HIS A 33 14.81 20.10 -2.15
C HIS A 33 14.09 19.22 -3.18
N GLY A 34 13.59 19.80 -4.26
CA GLY A 34 12.88 19.07 -5.32
C GLY A 34 11.41 18.75 -5.03
N TYR A 35 10.83 19.28 -3.94
CA TYR A 35 9.39 19.14 -3.65
C TYR A 35 8.55 19.98 -4.64
N ASN A 36 8.06 19.33 -5.70
CA ASN A 36 7.13 19.92 -6.65
C ASN A 36 5.66 19.72 -6.21
N THR A 37 4.71 20.40 -6.84
CA THR A 37 3.26 20.26 -6.58
C THR A 37 2.78 18.80 -6.66
N VAL A 38 3.38 18.01 -7.55
CA VAL A 38 3.10 16.56 -7.67
C VAL A 38 3.51 15.80 -6.40
N VAL A 39 4.65 16.16 -5.80
CA VAL A 39 5.13 15.51 -4.56
C VAL A 39 4.13 15.76 -3.43
N TRP A 40 3.66 17.00 -3.29
CA TRP A 40 2.60 17.35 -2.33
C TRP A 40 1.31 16.57 -2.56
N TYR A 41 0.89 16.42 -3.83
CA TYR A 41 -0.28 15.64 -4.17
C TYR A 41 -0.12 14.16 -3.77
N VAL A 42 1.02 13.54 -4.10
CA VAL A 42 1.32 12.15 -3.74
C VAL A 42 1.36 11.96 -2.21
N ILE A 43 1.98 12.89 -1.46
CA ILE A 43 2.00 12.84 0.01
C ILE A 43 0.57 12.86 0.58
N MET A 44 -0.27 13.77 0.10
CA MET A 44 -1.67 13.84 0.53
C MET A 44 -2.43 12.55 0.19
N LEU A 45 -2.27 12.06 -1.04
CA LEU A 45 -2.93 10.83 -1.51
C LEU A 45 -2.51 9.61 -0.68
N GLN A 46 -1.23 9.51 -0.34
CA GLN A 46 -0.70 8.44 0.48
C GLN A 46 -1.23 8.51 1.93
N ALA A 47 -1.31 9.72 2.50
CA ALA A 47 -1.86 9.95 3.83
C ALA A 47 -3.36 9.61 3.91
N PHE A 48 -4.16 10.09 2.95
CA PHE A 48 -5.58 9.77 2.85
C PHE A 48 -5.81 8.29 2.57
N GLY A 49 -5.03 7.68 1.68
CA GLY A 49 -5.10 6.26 1.38
C GLY A 49 -4.87 5.40 2.62
N GLY A 50 -3.86 5.73 3.43
CA GLY A 50 -3.61 5.05 4.71
C GLY A 50 -4.75 5.19 5.71
N LEU A 51 -5.35 6.39 5.81
CA LEU A 51 -6.50 6.65 6.67
C LEU A 51 -7.74 5.87 6.21
N ILE A 52 -8.08 5.90 4.93
CA ILE A 52 -9.20 5.17 4.34
C ILE A 52 -9.03 3.67 4.58
N VAL A 53 -7.84 3.13 4.36
CA VAL A 53 -7.55 1.72 4.62
C VAL A 53 -7.74 1.37 6.10
N ALA A 54 -7.31 2.23 7.02
CA ALA A 54 -7.53 2.03 8.46
C ALA A 54 -9.01 2.06 8.85
N VAL A 55 -9.80 2.93 8.20
CA VAL A 55 -11.26 3.00 8.37
C VAL A 55 -11.91 1.74 7.79
N VAL A 56 -11.54 1.33 6.58
CA VAL A 56 -12.06 0.10 5.95
C VAL A 56 -11.78 -1.12 6.81
N VAL A 57 -10.58 -1.27 7.38
CA VAL A 57 -10.26 -2.36 8.32
C VAL A 57 -11.10 -2.30 9.60
N ARG A 58 -11.47 -1.09 10.04
CA ARG A 58 -12.28 -0.91 11.24
C ARG A 58 -13.75 -1.22 11.02
N TYR A 59 -14.27 -1.00 9.81
CA TYR A 59 -15.70 -1.15 9.49
C TYR A 59 -16.03 -2.38 8.64
N ALA A 60 -15.05 -2.92 7.93
CA ALA A 60 -15.15 -4.15 7.17
C ALA A 60 -14.04 -5.10 7.63
N ASP A 61 -14.38 -6.37 7.81
CA ASP A 61 -13.42 -7.40 8.20
C ASP A 61 -12.19 -7.36 7.28
N ASN A 62 -11.00 -7.63 7.82
CA ASN A 62 -9.72 -7.59 7.10
C ASN A 62 -9.70 -8.38 5.78
N ILE A 63 -10.64 -9.32 5.60
CA ILE A 63 -10.92 -10.05 4.37
C ILE A 63 -11.32 -9.11 3.21
N LEU A 64 -12.19 -8.12 3.47
CA LEU A 64 -12.65 -7.19 2.43
C LEU A 64 -11.53 -6.27 1.96
N LYS A 65 -10.58 -5.91 2.83
CA LYS A 65 -9.35 -5.20 2.42
C LYS A 65 -8.51 -6.05 1.46
N GLY A 66 -8.35 -7.34 1.76
CA GLY A 66 -7.68 -8.29 0.87
C GLY A 66 -8.37 -8.39 -0.49
N PHE A 67 -9.70 -8.49 -0.49
CA PHE A 67 -10.51 -8.51 -1.71
C PHE A 67 -10.37 -7.23 -2.54
N SER A 68 -10.47 -6.06 -1.91
CA SER A 68 -10.27 -4.76 -2.57
C SER A 68 -8.88 -4.63 -3.18
N THR A 69 -7.85 -5.15 -2.51
CA THR A 69 -6.48 -5.11 -3.02
C THR A 69 -6.35 -6.01 -4.26
N SER A 70 -6.97 -7.18 -4.25
CA SER A 70 -6.95 -8.08 -5.40
C SER A 70 -7.72 -7.54 -6.61
N LEU A 71 -8.91 -6.96 -6.39
CA LEU A 71 -9.67 -6.27 -7.44
C LEU A 71 -8.89 -5.08 -7.99
N ALA A 72 -8.21 -4.31 -7.13
CA ALA A 72 -7.38 -3.20 -7.58
C ALA A 72 -6.23 -3.68 -8.49
N ILE A 73 -5.63 -4.84 -8.22
CA ILE A 73 -4.57 -5.38 -9.09
C ILE A 73 -5.13 -5.85 -10.43
N VAL A 74 -6.26 -6.56 -10.44
CA VAL A 74 -6.94 -6.97 -11.68
C VAL A 74 -7.35 -5.75 -12.50
N LEU A 75 -7.94 -4.73 -11.88
CA LEU A 75 -8.35 -3.51 -12.56
C LEU A 75 -7.15 -2.72 -13.08
N SER A 76 -6.06 -2.60 -12.29
CA SER A 76 -4.81 -1.98 -12.74
C SER A 76 -4.23 -2.71 -13.94
N CYS A 77 -4.38 -4.03 -14.01
CA CYS A 77 -3.95 -4.83 -15.14
C CYS A 77 -4.75 -4.50 -16.41
N VAL A 78 -6.08 -4.44 -16.31
CA VAL A 78 -6.97 -4.07 -17.42
C VAL A 78 -6.68 -2.64 -17.92
N ILE A 79 -6.55 -1.69 -16.99
CA ILE A 79 -6.23 -0.29 -17.31
C ILE A 79 -4.86 -0.19 -17.97
N SER A 80 -3.86 -0.92 -17.49
CA SER A 80 -2.50 -0.92 -18.07
C SER A 80 -2.51 -1.39 -19.53
N VAL A 81 -3.26 -2.46 -19.85
CA VAL A 81 -3.38 -2.93 -21.24
C VAL A 81 -4.03 -1.88 -22.15
N TYR A 82 -5.08 -1.20 -21.67
CA TYR A 82 -5.85 -0.25 -22.47
C TYR A 82 -5.18 1.12 -22.61
N VAL A 83 -4.59 1.65 -21.53
CA VAL A 83 -4.01 3.00 -21.49
C VAL A 83 -2.60 3.03 -22.06
N PHE A 84 -1.77 2.02 -21.77
CA PHE A 84 -0.36 2.03 -22.18
C PHE A 84 -0.11 1.37 -23.56
N ASN A 85 -1.14 0.82 -24.24
CA ASN A 85 -0.98 0.07 -25.50
C ASN A 85 0.19 -0.93 -25.46
N PHE A 86 0.45 -1.49 -24.27
CA PHE A 86 1.69 -2.20 -23.99
C PHE A 86 1.59 -3.63 -24.49
N GLN A 87 2.56 -4.05 -25.32
CA GLN A 87 2.76 -5.45 -25.67
C GLN A 87 2.97 -6.22 -24.36
N LEU A 88 1.97 -7.02 -23.96
CA LEU A 88 1.94 -7.85 -22.76
C LEU A 88 3.25 -8.64 -22.65
N THR A 89 4.21 -8.11 -21.89
CA THR A 89 5.49 -8.78 -21.65
C THR A 89 5.23 -10.01 -20.79
N SER A 90 5.86 -11.15 -21.09
CA SER A 90 5.66 -12.41 -20.36
C SER A 90 5.87 -12.28 -18.85
N LYS A 91 6.71 -11.33 -18.41
CA LYS A 91 6.93 -11.02 -16.98
C LYS A 91 5.68 -10.45 -16.30
N PHE A 92 4.88 -9.65 -17.01
CA PHE A 92 3.63 -9.09 -16.49
C PHE A 92 2.55 -10.15 -16.35
N ILE A 93 2.43 -11.05 -17.34
CA ILE A 93 1.50 -12.20 -17.27
C ILE A 93 1.86 -13.12 -16.10
N CYS A 94 3.15 -13.43 -15.95
CA CYS A 94 3.65 -14.21 -14.81
C CYS A 94 3.29 -13.54 -13.47
N GLY A 95 3.57 -12.25 -13.32
CA GLY A 95 3.21 -11.48 -12.12
C GLY A 95 1.70 -11.46 -11.85
N ALA A 96 0.88 -11.21 -12.87
CA ALA A 96 -0.57 -11.19 -12.76
C ALA A 96 -1.12 -12.56 -12.33
N SER A 97 -0.62 -13.65 -12.92
CA SER A 97 -1.04 -15.02 -12.55
C SER A 97 -0.69 -15.37 -11.11
N LEU A 98 0.47 -14.94 -10.62
CA LEU A 98 0.92 -15.18 -9.26
C LEU A 98 0.06 -14.42 -8.24
N VAL A 99 -0.26 -13.15 -8.54
CA VAL A 99 -1.17 -12.36 -7.69
C VAL A 99 -2.57 -12.98 -7.63
N ILE A 100 -3.10 -13.40 -8.78
CA ILE A 100 -4.40 -14.07 -8.87
C ILE A 100 -4.37 -15.35 -8.03
N CYS A 101 -3.37 -16.22 -8.20
CA CYS A 101 -3.21 -17.45 -7.40
C CYS A 101 -3.11 -17.17 -5.90
N SER A 102 -2.30 -16.19 -5.49
CA SER A 102 -2.14 -15.81 -4.08
C SER A 102 -3.46 -15.33 -3.47
N THR A 103 -4.19 -14.49 -4.20
CA THR A 103 -5.51 -14.00 -3.79
C THR A 103 -6.50 -15.16 -3.64
N PHE A 104 -6.55 -16.07 -4.62
CA PHE A 104 -7.47 -17.21 -4.58
C PHE A 104 -7.17 -18.15 -3.41
N LEU A 105 -5.89 -18.41 -3.13
CA LEU A 105 -5.48 -19.23 -1.99
C LEU A 105 -5.89 -18.57 -0.66
N TYR A 106 -5.65 -17.27 -0.52
CA TYR A 106 -6.03 -16.50 0.67
C TYR A 106 -7.55 -16.45 0.88
N SER A 107 -8.33 -16.32 -0.21
CA SER A 107 -9.79 -16.28 -0.13
C SER A 107 -10.42 -17.64 0.20
N ARG A 108 -9.76 -18.75 -0.11
CA ARG A 108 -10.24 -20.12 0.17
C ARG A 108 -9.90 -20.60 1.58
N TYR A 109 -8.85 -20.07 2.20
CA TYR A 109 -8.43 -20.41 3.56
C TYR A 109 -8.45 -19.16 4.45
N PRO A 110 -9.64 -18.67 4.85
CA PRO A 110 -9.68 -17.64 5.88
C PRO A 110 -9.03 -18.20 7.16
N PRO A 111 -8.16 -17.42 7.85
CA PRO A 111 -7.58 -17.87 9.11
C PRO A 111 -8.71 -18.22 10.07
N SER A 112 -8.67 -19.44 10.62
CA SER A 112 -9.67 -19.93 11.57
C SER A 112 -9.73 -18.99 12.77
N VAL A 113 -10.83 -18.25 12.91
CA VAL A 113 -11.08 -17.40 14.07
C VAL A 113 -11.10 -18.32 15.30
N PRO A 114 -10.17 -18.19 16.27
CA PRO A 114 -10.25 -18.99 17.48
C PRO A 114 -11.54 -18.61 18.22
N ALA A 115 -12.33 -19.63 18.57
CA ALA A 115 -13.68 -19.52 19.13
C ALA A 115 -13.72 -19.00 20.59
N VAL A 116 -13.03 -17.89 20.88
CA VAL A 116 -12.88 -17.35 22.24
C VAL A 116 -13.77 -16.13 22.51
N TYR A 117 -14.52 -15.63 21.53
CA TYR A 117 -15.47 -14.53 21.75
C TYR A 117 -16.89 -14.89 21.30
N LYS A 118 -17.45 -15.91 21.95
CA LYS A 118 -18.90 -16.13 22.00
C LYS A 118 -19.36 -15.90 23.45
N LYS A 119 -19.41 -14.63 23.86
CA LYS A 119 -20.26 -14.12 24.95
C LYS A 119 -20.34 -12.60 24.88
#